data_AF-A0A8D8G6P5-F1
#
_entry.id   AF-A0A8D8G6P5-F1
#
_cell.length_a   1.000
_cell.length_b   1.000
_cell.length_c   1.000
_cell.angle_alpha   90.00
_cell.angle_beta   90.00
_cell.angle_gamma   90.00
#
_symmetry.space_group_name_H-M   'P 1'
#
loop_
_entity.id
_entity.type
_entity.pdbx_description
1 polymer ?
#
loop_
_entity_poly.entity_id
_entity_poly.type
_entity_poly.pdbx_seq_one_letter_code
_entity_poly.pdbx_strand_id
1 'polypeptide(L)'
;STFFSLSLSFSPSLEGSHHFVCSPFSNRVKMPHAYPFLSPDQKKELSDIAQRIVAPGKGILAADESTGSVAKRFQSINAENTEENRRLYRQLLFTADDRIKPCIGGVILFHETLYQNTDDGTNFAQLIKDRGIVV
;
A
#
# COMPACT_ATOMS: atom_id res chain seq x y z
N SER A 1 49.24 -37.68 8.88
CA SER A 1 48.77 -39.00 9.31
C SER A 1 47.28 -39.07 9.06
N THR A 2 46.92 -39.82 8.04
CA THR A 2 45.59 -40.03 7.46
C THR A 2 44.79 -40.97 8.36
N PHE A 3 43.55 -40.64 8.74
CA PHE A 3 42.59 -41.66 9.18
C PHE A 3 41.19 -41.32 8.64
N PHE A 4 40.87 -42.04 7.57
CA PHE A 4 39.60 -42.06 6.85
C PHE A 4 38.73 -43.13 7.55
N SER A 5 37.63 -42.73 8.19
CA SER A 5 36.70 -43.69 8.81
C SER A 5 35.63 -44.08 7.79
N LEU A 6 35.80 -45.27 7.22
CA LEU A 6 34.86 -45.93 6.33
C LEU A 6 33.90 -46.77 7.19
N SER A 7 32.65 -46.35 7.32
CA SER A 7 31.60 -47.13 7.99
C SER A 7 30.72 -47.81 6.93
N LEU A 8 30.75 -49.14 6.97
CA LEU A 8 30.07 -50.10 6.11
C LEU A 8 28.55 -49.82 5.97
N SER A 9 28.07 -49.78 4.73
CA SER A 9 26.65 -49.93 4.41
C SER A 9 26.28 -51.41 4.45
N PHE A 10 25.32 -51.78 5.31
CA PHE A 10 24.69 -53.10 5.33
C PHE A 10 23.22 -52.93 4.95
N SER A 11 22.85 -53.41 3.77
CA SER A 11 21.46 -53.57 3.36
C SER A 11 21.02 -55.00 3.66
N PRO A 12 19.86 -55.19 4.31
CA PRO A 12 19.04 -56.36 4.07
C PRO A 12 17.76 -55.92 3.37
N SER A 13 17.63 -56.34 2.12
CA SER A 13 16.34 -56.51 1.46
C SER A 13 15.66 -57.72 2.09
N LEU A 14 14.38 -57.61 2.46
CA LEU A 14 13.30 -58.60 2.23
C LEU A 14 12.05 -58.25 3.04
N GLU A 15 10.97 -58.01 2.28
CA GLU A 15 9.56 -58.41 2.51
C GLU A 15 8.85 -58.08 3.84
N GLY A 16 7.80 -57.26 3.72
CA GLY A 16 6.85 -57.00 4.80
C GLY A 16 5.88 -55.87 4.47
N SER A 17 4.97 -56.12 3.53
CA SER A 17 3.87 -55.23 3.16
C SER A 17 2.90 -55.01 4.32
N HIS A 18 3.00 -53.86 4.98
CA HIS A 18 1.88 -53.23 5.68
C HIS A 18 1.83 -51.75 5.31
N HIS A 19 1.15 -51.48 4.19
CA HIS A 19 0.66 -50.15 3.86
C HIS A 19 -0.32 -49.72 4.96
N PHE A 20 0.15 -48.95 5.94
CA PHE A 20 -0.74 -48.19 6.81
C PHE A 20 -1.23 -46.98 6.02
N VAL A 21 -2.35 -47.16 5.31
CA VAL A 21 -3.09 -46.06 4.71
C VAL A 21 -3.76 -45.31 5.86
N CYS A 22 -3.14 -44.21 6.30
CA CYS A 22 -3.83 -43.23 7.13
C CYS A 22 -4.88 -42.57 6.23
N SER A 23 -6.13 -43.03 6.31
CA SER A 23 -7.24 -42.36 5.66
C SER A 23 -7.43 -41.00 6.34
N PRO A 24 -7.48 -39.88 5.59
CA PRO A 24 -7.84 -38.63 6.21
C PRO A 24 -9.29 -38.76 6.66
N PHE A 25 -9.49 -38.74 7.98
CA PHE A 25 -10.81 -38.59 8.57
C PHE A 25 -11.40 -37.29 8.03
N SER A 26 -12.28 -37.42 7.03
CA SER A 26 -12.96 -36.30 6.39
C SER A 26 -13.98 -35.73 7.39
N ASN A 27 -13.50 -34.90 8.30
CA ASN A 27 -14.34 -33.89 8.92
C ASN A 27 -14.78 -32.94 7.81
N ARG A 28 -15.92 -33.24 7.18
CA ARG A 28 -16.65 -32.31 6.33
C ARG A 28 -17.20 -31.22 7.25
N VAL A 29 -16.33 -30.29 7.65
CA VAL A 29 -16.75 -29.01 8.19
C VAL A 29 -17.64 -28.39 7.13
N LYS A 30 -18.94 -28.24 7.43
CA LYS A 30 -19.82 -27.38 6.63
C LYS A 30 -19.24 -25.98 6.73
N MET A 31 -18.43 -25.60 5.75
CA MET A 31 -17.94 -24.24 5.62
C MET A 31 -19.19 -23.34 5.59
N PRO A 32 -19.28 -22.31 6.45
CA PRO A 32 -20.33 -21.31 6.31
C PRO A 32 -20.24 -20.77 4.88
N HIS A 33 -21.38 -20.57 4.23
CA HIS A 33 -21.46 -20.07 2.86
C HIS A 33 -20.50 -18.88 2.67
N ALA A 34 -19.38 -19.12 1.99
CA ALA A 34 -18.41 -18.09 1.70
C ALA A 34 -18.95 -17.30 0.50
N TYR A 35 -19.51 -16.12 0.77
CA TYR A 35 -19.79 -15.14 -0.26
C TYR A 35 -18.54 -14.27 -0.41
N PRO A 36 -17.66 -14.52 -1.40
CA PRO A 36 -16.47 -13.70 -1.59
C PRO A 36 -16.92 -12.27 -1.93
N PHE A 37 -16.66 -11.33 -1.02
CA PHE A 37 -17.00 -9.92 -1.20
C PHE A 37 -16.22 -9.26 -2.35
N LEU A 38 -15.02 -9.77 -2.64
CA LEU A 38 -14.14 -9.27 -3.70
C LEU A 38 -13.64 -10.40 -4.59
N SER A 39 -13.55 -10.13 -5.89
CA SER A 39 -12.91 -11.01 -6.86
C SER A 39 -11.39 -11.11 -6.61
N PRO A 40 -10.71 -12.15 -7.11
CA PRO A 40 -9.24 -12.24 -7.04
C PRO A 40 -8.54 -11.01 -7.62
N ASP A 41 -9.07 -10.47 -8.72
CA ASP A 41 -8.50 -9.28 -9.38
C ASP A 41 -8.66 -8.01 -8.54
N GLN A 42 -9.82 -7.80 -7.91
CA GLN A 42 -10.05 -6.68 -7.00
C GLN A 42 -9.13 -6.75 -5.77
N LYS A 43 -8.91 -7.95 -5.22
CA LYS A 43 -7.97 -8.16 -4.10
C LYS A 43 -6.54 -7.82 -4.51
N LYS A 44 -6.13 -8.25 -5.71
CA LYS A 44 -4.81 -7.97 -6.25
C LYS A 44 -4.62 -6.47 -6.44
N GLU A 45 -5.58 -5.77 -7.05
CA GLU A 45 -5.51 -4.32 -7.26
C GLU A 45 -5.36 -3.55 -5.93
N LEU A 46 -6.20 -3.87 -4.93
CA LEU A 46 -6.12 -3.24 -3.60
C LEU A 46 -4.79 -3.53 -2.91
N SER A 47 -4.29 -4.77 -2.99
CA SER A 47 -2.99 -5.15 -2.43
C SER A 47 -1.83 -4.40 -3.12
N ASP A 48 -1.85 -4.30 -4.44
CA ASP A 48 -0.82 -3.62 -5.23
C ASP A 48 -0.82 -2.11 -4.97
N ILE A 49 -1.99 -1.49 -4.77
CA ILE A 49 -2.09 -0.09 -4.34
C ILE A 49 -1.52 0.09 -2.93
N ALA A 50 -1.93 -0.75 -1.98
CA ALA A 50 -1.46 -0.66 -0.60
C ALA A 50 0.07 -0.77 -0.51
N GLN A 51 0.67 -1.74 -1.22
CA GLN A 51 2.12 -1.92 -1.26
C GLN A 51 2.86 -0.71 -1.85
N ARG A 52 2.29 -0.02 -2.84
CA ARG A 52 2.88 1.22 -3.40
C ARG A 52 2.88 2.37 -2.40
N ILE A 53 1.81 2.49 -1.60
CA ILE A 53 1.68 3.55 -0.59
C ILE A 53 2.73 3.36 0.52
N VAL A 54 2.95 2.11 0.96
CA VAL A 54 3.84 1.77 2.09
C VAL A 54 5.22 1.26 1.68
N ALA A 55 5.67 1.59 0.46
CA ALA A 55 6.99 1.19 0.00
C ALA A 55 8.10 1.70 0.96
N PRO A 56 9.23 1.00 1.11
CA PRO A 56 10.29 1.39 2.04
C PRO A 56 10.75 2.84 1.83
N GLY A 57 10.74 3.63 2.90
CA GLY A 57 11.10 5.05 2.87
C GLY A 57 9.97 6.00 2.45
N LYS A 58 8.82 5.48 2.00
CA LYS A 58 7.63 6.26 1.64
C LYS A 58 6.64 6.35 2.80
N GLY A 59 6.00 7.51 2.91
CA GLY A 59 4.91 7.80 3.84
C GLY A 59 3.70 8.44 3.15
N ILE A 60 2.76 8.92 3.96
CA ILE A 60 1.51 9.54 3.48
C ILE A 60 1.52 11.02 3.84
N LEU A 61 1.22 11.87 2.85
CA LEU A 61 0.92 13.28 3.09
C LEU A 61 -0.60 13.44 3.26
N ALA A 62 -1.03 13.73 4.48
CA ALA A 62 -2.42 14.08 4.77
C ALA A 62 -2.63 15.57 4.44
N ALA A 63 -3.27 15.83 3.29
CA ALA A 63 -3.66 17.15 2.82
C ALA A 63 -5.20 17.25 2.67
N ASP A 64 -5.92 16.52 3.51
CA ASP A 64 -7.38 16.37 3.51
C ASP A 64 -8.08 17.33 4.48
N GLU A 65 -7.37 18.35 4.97
CA GLU A 65 -7.97 19.33 5.87
C GLU A 65 -9.14 20.05 5.21
N SER A 66 -10.30 19.97 5.87
CA SER A 66 -11.51 20.69 5.47
C SER A 66 -11.32 22.20 5.55
N THR A 67 -12.22 22.96 4.92
CA THR A 67 -12.24 24.44 4.92
C THR A 67 -12.18 25.05 6.34
N GLY A 68 -12.82 24.41 7.33
CA GLY A 68 -12.77 24.85 8.72
C GLY A 68 -11.46 24.49 9.44
N SER A 69 -10.83 23.37 9.07
CA SER A 69 -9.56 22.94 9.68
C SER A 69 -8.38 23.75 9.17
N VAL A 70 -8.34 24.02 7.84
CA VAL A 70 -7.33 24.90 7.24
C VAL A 70 -7.49 26.35 7.71
N ALA A 71 -8.72 26.80 8.02
CA ALA A 71 -8.94 28.12 8.62
C ALA A 71 -8.14 28.32 9.89
N LYS A 72 -8.10 27.32 10.79
CA LYS A 72 -7.32 27.38 12.03
C LYS A 72 -5.82 27.46 11.75
N ARG A 73 -5.35 26.74 10.73
CA ARG A 73 -3.95 26.73 10.29
C ARG A 73 -3.53 28.08 9.68
N PHE A 74 -4.44 28.74 8.98
CA PHE A 74 -4.21 30.07 8.42
C PHE A 74 -4.31 31.17 9.48
N GLN A 75 -5.22 31.05 10.44
CA GLN A 75 -5.31 31.96 11.59
C GLN A 75 -4.01 31.99 12.39
N SER A 76 -3.34 30.84 12.59
CA SER A 76 -2.06 30.82 13.31
C SER A 76 -0.93 31.57 12.62
N ILE A 77 -1.05 31.82 11.31
CA ILE A 77 -0.08 32.58 10.50
C ILE A 77 -0.63 33.92 10.03
N ASN A 78 -1.77 34.38 10.57
CA ASN A 78 -2.47 35.60 10.17
C ASN A 78 -2.79 35.69 8.66
N ALA A 79 -3.05 34.55 8.01
CA ALA A 79 -3.47 34.49 6.62
C ALA A 79 -5.01 34.44 6.50
N GLU A 80 -5.54 35.01 5.42
CA GLU A 80 -6.97 34.96 5.13
C GLU A 80 -7.38 33.59 4.54
N ASN A 81 -8.52 33.03 4.96
CA ASN A 81 -9.03 31.77 4.44
C ASN A 81 -9.88 31.94 3.18
N THR A 82 -9.25 32.38 2.10
CA THR A 82 -9.86 32.40 0.77
C THR A 82 -9.63 31.08 0.04
N GLU A 83 -10.47 30.77 -0.96
CA GLU A 83 -10.28 29.60 -1.82
C GLU A 83 -8.92 29.62 -2.52
N GLU A 84 -8.51 30.79 -3.01
CA GLU A 84 -7.23 30.97 -3.68
C GLU A 84 -6.05 30.69 -2.73
N ASN A 85 -6.09 31.16 -1.49
CA ASN A 85 -5.04 30.87 -0.52
C ASN A 85 -4.97 29.37 -0.17
N ARG A 86 -6.11 28.68 -0.11
CA ARG A 86 -6.13 27.22 0.08
C ARG A 86 -5.51 26.50 -1.11
N ARG A 87 -5.84 26.92 -2.34
CA ARG A 87 -5.26 26.39 -3.58
C ARG A 87 -3.75 26.60 -3.63
N LEU A 88 -3.27 27.81 -3.35
CA LEU A 88 -1.85 28.15 -3.30
C LEU A 88 -1.10 27.34 -2.23
N TYR A 89 -1.71 27.17 -1.04
CA TYR A 89 -1.14 26.33 0.01
C TYR A 89 -0.99 24.87 -0.44
N ARG A 90 -2.01 24.30 -1.09
CA ARG A 90 -1.93 22.94 -1.64
C ARG A 90 -0.92 22.84 -2.78
N GLN A 91 -0.90 23.83 -3.66
CA GLN A 91 0.08 23.89 -4.74
C GLN A 91 1.49 23.88 -4.17
N LEU A 92 1.79 24.71 -3.16
CA LEU A 92 3.10 24.74 -2.50
C LEU A 92 3.54 23.35 -1.98
N LEU A 93 2.61 22.57 -1.41
CA LEU A 93 2.91 21.22 -0.94
C LEU A 93 3.23 20.26 -2.10
N PHE A 94 2.51 20.35 -3.21
CA PHE A 94 2.64 19.42 -4.33
C PHE A 94 3.71 19.83 -5.34
N THR A 95 4.05 21.12 -5.44
CA THR A 95 5.12 21.65 -6.29
C THR A 95 6.49 21.64 -5.63
N ALA A 96 6.60 21.11 -4.42
CA ALA A 96 7.89 20.85 -3.77
C ALA A 96 8.83 20.05 -4.69
N ASP A 97 10.12 20.12 -4.41
CA ASP A 97 11.15 19.54 -5.27
C ASP A 97 11.10 18.00 -5.33
N ASP A 98 11.83 17.44 -6.29
CA ASP A 98 11.87 16.01 -6.55
C ASP A 98 12.36 15.15 -5.38
N ARG A 99 12.91 15.77 -4.33
CA ARG A 99 13.34 15.10 -3.10
C ARG A 99 12.17 14.50 -2.33
N ILE A 100 10.93 14.93 -2.59
CA ILE A 100 9.73 14.34 -1.94
C ILE A 100 9.33 13.00 -2.55
N LYS A 101 9.69 12.71 -3.81
CA LYS A 101 9.29 11.50 -4.54
C LYS A 101 9.66 10.18 -3.83
N PRO A 102 10.88 10.02 -3.25
CA PRO A 102 11.21 8.83 -2.48
C PRO A 102 10.58 8.81 -1.08
N CYS A 103 10.04 9.93 -0.60
CA CYS A 103 9.50 10.08 0.76
C CYS A 103 7.98 9.93 0.84
N ILE A 104 7.26 10.15 -0.26
CA ILE A 104 5.79 10.15 -0.28
C ILE A 104 5.29 9.06 -1.24
N GLY A 105 4.51 8.13 -0.70
CA GLY A 105 3.87 7.05 -1.44
C GLY A 105 2.39 7.32 -1.72
N GLY A 106 1.74 8.09 -0.87
CA GLY A 106 0.35 8.50 -1.06
C GLY A 106 0.05 9.90 -0.54
N VAL A 107 -0.96 10.53 -1.12
CA VAL A 107 -1.50 11.82 -0.67
C VAL A 107 -3.01 11.66 -0.47
N ILE A 108 -3.52 12.10 0.67
CA ILE A 108 -4.97 12.16 0.91
C ILE A 108 -5.44 13.57 0.60
N LEU A 109 -6.38 13.71 -0.33
CA LEU A 109 -6.91 15.00 -0.77
C LEU A 109 -8.31 15.25 -0.22
N PHE A 110 -8.60 16.51 0.08
CA PHE A 110 -9.97 16.95 0.31
C PHE A 110 -10.72 17.08 -1.03
N HIS A 111 -12.05 16.94 -0.99
CA HIS A 111 -12.90 16.96 -2.18
C HIS A 111 -12.70 18.22 -3.03
N GLU A 112 -12.59 19.40 -2.40
CA GLU A 112 -12.31 20.68 -3.08
C GLU A 112 -10.99 20.61 -3.88
N THR A 113 -9.92 20.08 -3.26
CA THR A 113 -8.58 20.01 -3.87
C THR A 113 -8.50 19.01 -5.01
N LEU A 114 -9.33 17.96 -5.01
CA LEU A 114 -9.34 16.97 -6.08
C LEU A 114 -9.72 17.58 -7.45
N TYR A 115 -10.55 18.61 -7.46
CA TYR A 115 -11.01 19.28 -8.68
C TYR A 115 -10.30 20.62 -8.96
N GLN A 116 -9.37 21.02 -8.10
CA GLN A 116 -8.58 22.23 -8.29
C GLN A 116 -7.41 22.02 -9.26
N ASN A 117 -6.99 23.13 -9.86
CA ASN A 117 -5.88 23.18 -10.79
C ASN A 117 -4.72 24.01 -10.23
N THR A 118 -3.54 23.68 -10.69
CA THR A 118 -2.30 24.47 -10.53
C THR A 118 -2.35 25.74 -11.38
N ASP A 119 -1.42 26.66 -11.16
CA ASP A 119 -1.26 27.87 -11.99
C ASP A 119 -1.07 27.52 -13.48
N ASP A 120 -0.44 26.38 -13.77
CA ASP A 120 -0.22 25.86 -15.12
C ASP A 120 -1.46 25.18 -15.73
N GLY A 121 -2.60 25.19 -15.02
CA GLY A 121 -3.85 24.58 -15.45
C GLY A 121 -3.91 23.05 -15.28
N THR A 122 -2.85 22.42 -14.78
CA THR A 122 -2.81 20.97 -14.54
C THR A 122 -3.57 20.64 -13.26
N ASN A 123 -4.44 19.62 -13.30
CA ASN A 123 -5.17 19.16 -12.12
C ASN A 123 -4.22 18.55 -11.07
N PHE A 124 -4.48 18.80 -9.79
CA PHE A 124 -3.60 18.30 -8.72
C PHE A 124 -3.47 16.78 -8.69
N ALA A 125 -4.54 16.03 -8.96
CA ALA A 125 -4.48 14.58 -9.00
C ALA A 125 -3.56 14.08 -10.13
N GLN A 126 -3.54 14.78 -11.27
CA GLN A 126 -2.63 14.45 -12.37
C GLN A 126 -1.18 14.75 -11.98
N LEU A 127 -0.92 15.94 -11.41
CA LEU A 127 0.42 16.32 -10.97
C LEU A 127 1.02 15.35 -9.94
N ILE A 128 0.21 14.84 -9.01
CA ILE A 128 0.64 13.86 -8.00
C ILE A 128 0.92 12.50 -8.65
N LYS A 129 0.07 12.06 -9.59
CA LYS A 129 0.27 10.82 -10.36
C LYS A 129 1.53 10.86 -11.22
N ASP A 130 1.80 11.98 -11.89
CA ASP A 130 2.98 12.18 -12.73
C ASP A 130 4.28 12.10 -11.91
N ARG A 131 4.20 12.41 -10.61
CA ARG A 131 5.30 12.26 -9.65
C ARG A 131 5.46 10.83 -9.11
N GLY A 132 4.61 9.90 -9.53
CA GLY A 132 4.64 8.50 -9.09
C GLY A 132 4.07 8.27 -7.68
N ILE A 133 3.19 9.16 -7.24
CA ILE A 133 2.54 9.13 -5.93
C ILE A 133 1.07 8.71 -6.11
N VAL A 134 0.55 7.92 -5.18
CA VAL A 134 -0.85 7.48 -5.20
C VAL A 134 -1.76 8.60 -4.67
N VAL A 135 -2.90 8.80 -5.33
CA VAL A 135 -4.01 9.69 -4.92
C VAL A 135 -5.19 8.83 -4.55
#